data_AF-W1YI81-F1
#
_entry.id   AF-W1YI81-F1
#
_cell.length_a   1.000
_cell.length_b   1.000
_cell.length_c   1.000
_cell.angle_alpha   90.00
_cell.angle_beta   90.00
_cell.angle_gamma   90.00
#
_symmetry.space_group_name_H-M   'P 1'
#
loop_
_entity.id
_entity.type
_entity.pdbx_description
1 polymer ?
#
loop_
_entity_poly.entity_id
_entity_poly.type
_entity_poly.pdbx_seq_one_letter_code
_entity_poly.pdbx_strand_id
1 'polypeptide(L)' 'AIAEWNVPNFGCSDCDCNSHLFGMSENPIHNQFFMNVIENYRMNMLDELVNR' A
#
# COMPACT_ATOMS: atom_id res chain seq x y z
N ALA A 1 1.41 0.20 10.95
CA ALA A 1 0.88 -0.46 9.74
C ALA A 1 -0.40 0.25 9.33
N ILE A 2 -0.68 0.40 8.02
CA ILE A 2 -1.92 1.03 7.53
C ILE A 2 -3.05 0.00 7.42
N ALA A 3 -2.71 -1.22 7.03
CA ALA A 3 -3.62 -2.36 7.08
C ALA A 3 -3.65 -3.00 8.47
N GLU A 4 -4.81 -3.54 8.83
CA GLU A 4 -5.06 -4.16 10.13
C GLU A 4 -4.76 -5.66 10.12
N TRP A 5 -4.93 -6.29 8.95
CA TRP A 5 -4.70 -7.71 8.76
C TRP A 5 -4.13 -7.99 7.38
N ASN A 6 -3.62 -9.21 7.21
CA ASN A 6 -3.11 -9.71 5.93
C ASN A 6 -3.55 -11.17 5.72
N VAL A 7 -3.42 -11.65 4.49
CA VAL A 7 -3.59 -13.07 4.17
C VAL A 7 -2.22 -13.74 4.15
N PRO A 8 -1.87 -14.59 5.13
CA PRO A 8 -0.54 -15.16 5.22
C PRO A 8 -0.12 -15.91 3.95
N ASN A 9 1.14 -15.74 3.54
CA ASN A 9 1.76 -16.35 2.36
C ASN A 9 1.10 -16.01 1.02
N PHE A 10 0.15 -15.07 0.98
CA PHE A 10 -0.51 -14.68 -0.26
C PHE A 10 0.47 -13.99 -1.21
N GLY A 11 0.71 -14.57 -2.37
CA GLY A 11 1.53 -13.98 -3.42
C GLY A 11 3.03 -13.92 -3.08
N CYS A 12 3.51 -14.65 -2.08
CA CYS A 12 4.91 -14.64 -1.63
C CYS A 12 5.68 -15.90 -2.04
N SER A 13 5.40 -16.46 -3.22
CA SER A 13 6.02 -17.72 -3.66
C SER A 13 7.51 -17.59 -3.98
N ASP A 14 7.97 -16.37 -4.29
CA ASP A 14 9.30 -16.03 -4.78
C ASP A 14 10.04 -15.01 -3.89
N CYS A 15 9.51 -14.70 -2.70
CA CYS A 15 10.11 -13.76 -1.77
C CYS A 15 9.86 -14.13 -0.31
N ASP A 16 10.70 -13.65 0.61
CA ASP A 16 10.57 -13.88 2.05
C ASP A 16 9.50 -12.98 2.73
N CYS A 17 8.59 -12.39 1.94
CA CYS A 17 7.51 -11.58 2.46
C CYS A 17 6.49 -12.44 3.21
N ASN A 18 5.91 -11.90 4.29
CA ASN A 18 4.86 -12.60 5.02
C ASN A 18 3.51 -12.64 4.27
N SER A 19 3.24 -11.64 3.42
CA SER A 19 2.04 -11.51 2.59
C SER A 19 2.17 -10.36 1.59
N HIS A 20 1.52 -10.45 0.43
CA HIS A 20 1.29 -9.35 -0.50
C HIS A 20 -0.18 -8.88 -0.56
N LEU A 21 -1.06 -9.46 0.26
CA LEU A 21 -2.47 -9.06 0.32
C LEU A 21 -2.85 -8.63 1.73
N PHE A 22 -3.26 -7.37 1.83
CA PHE A 22 -3.55 -6.67 3.07
C PHE A 22 -4.99 -6.16 3.07
N GLY A 23 -5.60 -6.06 4.24
CA GLY A 23 -6.98 -5.64 4.41
C GLY A 23 -7.20 -4.61 5.52
N MET A 24 -8.33 -3.92 5.43
CA MET A 24 -8.79 -2.88 6.36
C MET A 24 -10.26 -3.17 6.69
N SER A 25 -10.68 -2.95 7.94
CA SER A 25 -12.07 -3.20 8.35
C SER A 25 -13.05 -2.18 7.76
N GLU A 26 -12.59 -0.96 7.53
CA GLU A 26 -13.37 0.13 6.94
C GLU A 26 -12.98 0.37 5.48
N ASN A 27 -13.87 1.03 4.72
CA ASN A 27 -13.57 1.39 3.33
C ASN A 27 -12.33 2.34 3.27
N PRO A 28 -11.21 1.89 2.65
CA PRO A 28 -9.94 2.60 2.70
C PRO A 28 -9.96 3.97 2.01
N ILE A 29 -10.90 4.21 1.09
CA ILE A 29 -11.04 5.49 0.39
C ILE A 29 -11.40 6.64 1.37
N HIS A 30 -12.03 6.32 2.50
CA HIS A 30 -12.34 7.30 3.55
C HIS A 30 -11.25 7.42 4.62
N ASN A 31 -10.14 6.65 4.51
CA ASN A 31 -9.04 6.68 5.46
C ASN A 31 -7.92 7.61 4.95
N GLN A 32 -7.65 8.71 5.66
CA GLN A 32 -6.63 9.68 5.26
C GLN A 32 -5.23 9.05 5.16
N PHE A 33 -4.86 8.14 6.05
CA PHE A 33 -3.54 7.49 6.01
C PHE A 33 -3.35 6.64 4.76
N PHE A 34 -4.40 5.91 4.34
CA PHE A 34 -4.39 5.17 3.10
C PHE A 34 -4.26 6.10 1.89
N MET A 35 -5.07 7.17 1.84
CA MET A 35 -5.03 8.14 0.75
C MET A 35 -3.66 8.83 0.62
N ASN A 36 -3.00 9.15 1.72
CA ASN A 36 -1.64 9.73 1.72
C ASN A 36 -0.62 8.79 1.05
N VAL A 37 -0.72 7.47 1.24
CA VAL A 37 0.16 6.50 0.57
C VAL A 37 -0.10 6.48 -0.92
N ILE A 38 -1.37 6.43 -1.33
CA ILE A 38 -1.73 6.44 -2.74
C ILE A 38 -1.25 7.73 -3.42
N GLU A 39 -1.45 8.88 -2.78
CA GLU A 39 -0.99 10.18 -3.26
C GLU A 39 0.53 10.21 -3.47
N ASN A 40 1.29 9.72 -2.48
CA ASN A 40 2.75 9.71 -2.55
C ASN A 40 3.26 8.86 -3.72
N TYR A 41 2.83 7.60 -3.82
CA TYR A 41 3.36 6.68 -4.83
C TYR A 41 2.80 6.93 -6.25
N ARG A 42 1.59 7.48 -6.39
CA ARG A 42 0.96 7.68 -7.70
C ARG A 42 1.12 9.08 -8.27
N MET A 43 1.49 10.07 -7.47
CA MET A 43 1.63 11.45 -7.92
C MET A 43 2.97 12.01 -7.46
N ASN A 44 3.18 12.20 -6.15
CA ASN A 44 4.32 12.98 -5.65
C ASN A 44 5.68 12.38 -6.04
N MET A 45 5.82 11.04 -5.99
CA MET A 45 7.06 10.37 -6.41
C MET A 45 7.28 10.47 -7.93
N LEU A 46 6.22 10.48 -8.75
CA LEU A 46 6.34 10.67 -10.19
C LEU A 46 6.74 12.10 -10.51
N ASP A 47 6.16 13.09 -9.82
CA ASP A 47 6.50 14.50 -9.98
C ASP A 47 7.97 14.76 -9.66
N GLU A 48 8.51 14.13 -8.61
CA GLU A 48 9.94 14.20 -8.28
C GLU A 48 10.84 13.62 -9.37
N LEU A 49 10.39 12.60 -10.10
CA LEU A 49 11.16 11.98 -11.18
C LEU A 49 11.08 12.77 -12.49
N VAL A 50 9.92 13.36 -12.78
CA VAL A 50 9.70 14.17 -13.99
C VAL A 50 10.36 15.54 -13.89
N ASN A 51 10.38 16.15 -12.70
CA ASN A 51 10.92 17.49 -12.49
C ASN A 51 12.41 17.50 -12.06
N ARG A 52 13.13 16.40 -12.28
CA ARG A 52 14.59 16.31 -12.12
C ARG A 52 15.32 16.75 -13.38
#